data_AF-A0A967W5S0-F1
#
_entry.id   AF-A0A967W5S0-F1
#
_cell.length_a   1.000
_cell.length_b   1.000
_cell.length_c   1.000
_cell.angle_alpha   90.00
_cell.angle_beta   90.00
_cell.angle_gamma   90.00
#
_symmetry.space_group_name_H-M   'P 1'
#
loop_
_entity.id
_entity.type
_entity.pdbx_description
1 polymer ?
#
loop_
_entity_poly.entity_id
_entity_poly.type
_entity_poly.pdbx_seq_one_letter_code
_entity_poly.pdbx_strand_id
1 'polypeptide(L)'
;MSFSGEGVQEFVTIPGSEPGSKDRPAELVMSSFDMPVTFEIGVGYTYNFTEDHAFRTYGDFQNFNFGNDQYKGGVEYSFRDMFFLRGGYLGTQNNDDNIFGATLGAGIQASMGGSTVGFDYTYREVDFFDANQFFSVRLGL
;
A
#
# COMPACT_ATOMS: atom_id res chain seq x y z
N MET A 1 3.97 -13.31 18.57
CA MET A 1 3.49 -14.46 17.78
C MET A 1 4.64 -15.42 17.54
N SER A 2 4.38 -16.71 17.36
CA SER A 2 5.39 -17.71 16.99
C SER A 2 4.84 -18.58 15.85
N PHE A 3 5.73 -19.10 15.00
CA PHE A 3 5.33 -20.05 13.96
C PHE A 3 5.00 -21.40 14.60
N SER A 4 3.92 -22.04 14.16
CA SER A 4 3.49 -23.37 14.60
C SER A 4 2.85 -24.14 13.44
N GLY A 5 2.67 -25.45 13.62
CA GLY A 5 2.07 -26.35 12.63
C GLY A 5 3.09 -27.30 11.98
N GLU A 6 2.64 -28.03 10.95
CA GLU A 6 3.43 -29.08 10.31
C GLU A 6 4.76 -28.57 9.72
N GLY A 7 4.80 -27.31 9.29
CA GLY A 7 6.01 -26.68 8.73
C GLY A 7 7.17 -26.48 9.72
N VAL A 8 6.96 -26.72 11.01
CA VAL A 8 8.01 -26.68 12.05
C VAL A 8 8.25 -28.06 12.68
N GLN A 9 7.71 -29.13 12.09
CA GLN A 9 7.93 -30.50 12.52
C GLN A 9 9.00 -31.19 11.67
N GLU A 10 10.00 -31.77 12.32
CA GLU A 10 11.03 -32.58 11.69
C GLU A 10 11.04 -33.98 12.31
N PHE A 11 11.20 -35.00 11.46
CA PHE A 11 11.39 -36.36 11.93
C PHE A 11 12.86 -36.57 12.28
N VAL A 12 13.15 -36.77 13.57
CA VAL A 12 14.52 -36.95 14.06
C VAL A 12 14.69 -38.33 14.70
N THR A 13 15.85 -38.94 14.46
CA THR A 13 16.29 -40.13 15.19
C THR A 13 16.86 -39.69 16.54
N ILE A 14 16.34 -40.22 17.65
CA ILE A 14 16.83 -39.85 18.99
C ILE A 14 18.26 -40.41 19.18
N PRO A 15 19.25 -39.58 19.56
CA PRO A 15 20.60 -40.05 19.85
C PRO A 15 20.60 -41.14 20.94
N GLY A 16 21.27 -42.27 20.67
CA GLY A 16 21.28 -43.44 21.57
C GLY A 16 20.14 -44.44 21.36
N SER A 17 19.36 -44.32 20.27
CA SER A 17 18.34 -45.30 19.90
C SER A 17 18.93 -46.53 19.19
N GLU A 18 18.26 -47.67 19.32
CA GLU A 18 18.66 -48.95 18.73
C GLU A 18 18.75 -48.85 17.19
N PRO A 19 19.74 -49.50 16.53
CA PRO A 19 19.82 -49.52 15.06
C PRO A 19 18.51 -50.02 14.42
N GLY A 20 17.91 -49.20 13.56
CA GLY A 20 16.60 -49.49 12.94
C GLY A 20 15.40 -48.86 13.66
N SER A 21 15.63 -48.05 14.68
CA SER A 21 14.58 -47.23 15.31
C SER A 21 13.97 -46.25 14.31
N LYS A 22 12.64 -46.12 14.35
CA LYS A 22 11.90 -45.18 13.49
C LYS A 22 12.10 -43.74 13.97
N ASP A 23 12.18 -42.82 13.02
CA ASP A 23 12.20 -41.39 13.33
C ASP A 23 10.91 -40.96 14.01
N ARG A 24 11.04 -39.99 14.93
CA ARG A 24 9.91 -39.43 15.67
C ARG A 24 9.74 -37.97 15.30
N PRO A 25 8.51 -37.47 15.20
CA PRO A 25 8.27 -36.06 14.97
C PRO A 25 8.77 -35.27 16.19
N ALA A 26 9.61 -34.28 15.95
CA ALA A 26 10.05 -33.27 16.88
C ALA A 26 9.62 -31.91 16.34
N GLU A 27 9.14 -31.03 17.22
CA GLU A 27 8.74 -29.68 16.86
C GLU A 27 9.88 -28.71 17.20
N LEU A 28 10.27 -27.90 16.22
CA LEU A 28 11.25 -26.83 16.40
C LEU A 28 10.65 -25.71 17.25
N VAL A 29 11.35 -25.32 18.32
CA VAL A 29 10.93 -24.19 19.16
C VAL A 29 11.23 -22.89 18.42
N MET A 30 10.19 -22.30 17.83
CA MET A 30 10.33 -21.06 17.07
C MET A 30 10.41 -19.84 17.98
N SER A 31 11.19 -18.84 17.56
CA SER A 31 11.28 -17.56 18.27
C SER A 31 9.99 -16.75 18.14
N SER A 32 9.65 -16.04 19.21
CA SER A 32 8.57 -15.05 19.19
C SER A 32 8.96 -13.83 18.33
N PHE A 33 8.00 -13.29 17.58
CA PHE A 33 8.11 -12.04 16.82
C PHE A 33 6.87 -11.17 17.03
N ASP A 34 7.01 -9.86 16.85
CA ASP A 34 5.90 -8.91 17.00
C ASP A 34 5.03 -8.85 15.73
N MET A 35 3.75 -8.53 15.89
CA MET A 35 2.84 -8.42 14.75
C MET A 35 3.12 -7.16 13.94
N PRO A 36 3.12 -7.21 12.60
CA PRO A 36 3.18 -6.01 11.78
C PRO A 36 1.88 -5.24 11.95
N VAL A 37 1.95 -4.13 12.68
CA VAL A 37 0.82 -3.22 12.92
C VAL A 37 1.10 -1.91 12.19
N THR A 38 0.05 -1.37 11.57
CA THR A 38 0.04 -0.05 10.94
C THR A 38 -1.05 0.78 11.59
N PHE A 39 -0.73 2.04 11.89
CA PHE A 39 -1.68 3.03 12.36
C PHE A 39 -1.75 4.17 11.34
N GLU A 40 -2.95 4.60 10.95
CA GLU A 40 -3.15 5.60 9.90
C GLU A 40 -4.21 6.63 10.32
N ILE A 41 -3.92 7.92 10.10
CA ILE A 41 -4.85 9.03 10.29
C ILE A 41 -4.80 9.94 9.06
N GLY A 42 -5.95 10.04 8.39
CA GLY A 42 -6.15 10.94 7.26
C GLY A 42 -7.13 12.07 7.56
N VAL A 43 -6.86 13.23 6.97
CA VAL A 43 -7.77 14.39 6.92
C VAL A 43 -7.92 14.86 5.48
N GLY A 44 -9.11 15.32 5.12
CA GLY A 44 -9.39 15.84 3.79
C GLY A 44 -10.42 16.95 3.83
N TYR A 45 -10.31 17.86 2.87
CA TYR A 45 -11.26 18.95 2.69
C TYR A 45 -11.56 19.14 1.21
N THR A 46 -12.83 19.39 0.90
CA THR A 46 -13.31 19.69 -0.44
C THR A 46 -13.88 21.08 -0.49
N TYR A 47 -13.33 21.90 -1.38
CA TYR A 47 -13.80 23.23 -1.70
C TYR A 47 -14.43 23.24 -3.09
N ASN A 48 -15.72 23.54 -3.16
CA ASN A 48 -16.44 23.68 -4.43
C ASN A 48 -16.47 25.15 -4.83
N PHE A 49 -15.74 25.50 -5.89
CA PHE A 49 -15.73 26.87 -6.43
C PHE A 49 -17.06 27.20 -7.13
N THR A 50 -17.62 26.22 -7.83
CA THR A 50 -18.88 26.28 -8.58
C THR A 50 -19.43 24.86 -8.68
N GLU A 51 -20.66 24.67 -9.17
CA GLU A 51 -21.22 23.33 -9.44
C GLU A 51 -20.33 22.46 -10.33
N ASP A 52 -19.61 23.08 -11.27
CA ASP A 52 -18.74 22.38 -12.22
C ASP A 52 -17.29 22.20 -11.74
N HIS A 53 -16.87 22.85 -10.64
CA HIS A 53 -15.46 22.93 -10.26
C HIS A 53 -15.26 22.60 -8.77
N ALA A 54 -14.52 21.54 -8.49
CA ALA A 54 -14.14 21.19 -7.13
C ALA A 54 -12.62 21.08 -6.97
N PHE A 55 -12.14 21.48 -5.81
CA PHE A 55 -10.76 21.31 -5.39
C PHE A 55 -10.73 20.59 -4.06
N ARG A 56 -10.02 19.47 -4.02
CA ARG A 56 -9.88 18.61 -2.84
C ARG A 56 -8.44 18.65 -2.40
N THR A 57 -8.24 18.68 -1.11
CA THR A 57 -6.93 18.54 -0.49
C THR A 57 -7.01 17.45 0.57
N TYR A 58 -5.94 16.69 0.74
CA TYR A 58 -5.84 15.66 1.75
C TYR A 58 -4.43 15.59 2.33
N GLY A 59 -4.35 15.15 3.57
CA GLY A 59 -3.13 14.82 4.27
C GLY A 59 -3.34 13.54 5.06
N ASP A 60 -2.34 12.68 5.07
CA ASP A 60 -2.37 11.39 5.74
C ASP A 60 -1.06 11.14 6.48
N PHE A 61 -1.16 10.58 7.67
CA PHE A 61 -0.04 10.13 8.47
C PHE A 61 -0.19 8.65 8.78
N GLN A 62 0.84 7.88 8.45
CA GLN A 62 0.88 6.45 8.65
C GLN A 62 2.14 6.07 9.45
N ASN A 63 1.95 5.43 10.60
CA ASN A 63 3.03 4.87 11.42
C ASN A 63 3.09 3.34 11.21
N PHE A 64 4.30 2.82 11.05
CA PHE A 64 4.55 1.39 10.85
C PHE A 64 5.49 0.87 11.93
N ASN A 65 5.05 -0.14 12.72
CA ASN A 65 5.83 -0.60 13.87
C ASN A 65 7.22 -1.20 13.52
N PHE A 66 7.43 -1.58 12.25
CA PHE A 66 8.67 -2.18 11.76
C PHE A 66 9.39 -1.34 10.68
N GLY A 67 8.97 -0.10 10.48
CA GLY A 67 9.39 0.70 9.33
C GLY A 67 9.31 2.18 9.63
N ASN A 68 9.58 2.99 8.62
CA ASN A 68 9.54 4.43 8.76
C ASN A 68 8.11 4.95 8.68
N ASP A 69 7.84 5.97 9.48
CA ASP A 69 6.60 6.72 9.41
C ASP A 69 6.51 7.47 8.09
N GLN A 70 5.30 7.53 7.54
CA GLN A 70 5.00 8.15 6.26
C GLN A 70 4.02 9.30 6.43
N TYR A 71 4.24 10.35 5.65
CA TYR A 71 3.38 11.49 5.51
C TYR A 71 3.01 11.59 4.04
N LYS A 72 1.72 11.52 3.73
CA LYS A 72 1.23 11.69 2.36
C LYS A 72 0.41 12.97 2.31
N GLY A 73 0.58 13.72 1.25
CA GLY A 73 -0.23 14.90 1.01
C GLY A 73 -0.60 14.99 -0.45
N GLY A 74 -1.76 15.53 -0.75
CA GLY A 74 -2.12 15.74 -2.13
C GLY A 74 -3.33 16.63 -2.33
N VAL A 75 -3.49 17.01 -3.58
CA VAL A 75 -4.56 17.85 -4.07
C VAL A 75 -5.16 17.23 -5.32
N GLU A 76 -6.46 17.40 -5.48
CA GLU A 76 -7.20 17.00 -6.66
C GLU A 76 -8.03 18.20 -7.12
N TYR A 77 -7.95 18.50 -8.41
CA TYR A 77 -8.87 19.40 -9.07
C TYR A 77 -9.78 18.57 -9.98
N SER A 78 -11.09 18.77 -9.86
CA SER A 78 -12.07 18.13 -10.73
C SER A 78 -12.90 19.16 -11.49
N PHE A 79 -13.21 18.81 -12.74
CA PHE A 79 -14.12 19.55 -13.59
C PHE A 79 -15.27 18.64 -14.02
N ARG A 80 -16.49 19.02 -13.62
CA ARG A 80 -17.77 18.33 -13.86
C ARG A 80 -17.79 16.87 -13.44
N ASP A 81 -16.94 16.49 -12.48
CA ASP A 81 -16.66 15.09 -12.13
C ASP A 81 -16.35 14.18 -13.33
N MET A 82 -15.90 14.78 -14.44
CA MET A 82 -15.52 14.10 -15.68
C MET A 82 -14.01 14.14 -15.89
N PHE A 83 -13.36 15.25 -15.53
CA PHE A 83 -11.91 15.43 -15.67
C PHE A 83 -11.29 15.63 -14.30
N PHE A 84 -10.17 14.95 -14.06
CA PHE A 84 -9.47 15.00 -12.79
C PHE A 84 -8.00 15.27 -13.04
N LEU A 85 -7.43 16.21 -12.28
CA LEU A 85 -6.00 16.45 -12.21
C LEU A 85 -5.57 16.30 -10.75
N ARG A 86 -4.55 15.48 -10.51
CA ARG A 86 -4.09 15.09 -9.19
C ARG A 86 -2.61 15.37 -9.06
N GLY A 87 -2.23 15.91 -7.91
CA GLY A 87 -0.85 16.08 -7.52
C GLY A 87 -0.70 15.64 -6.07
N GLY A 88 0.40 14.98 -5.75
CA GLY A 88 0.66 14.53 -4.39
C GLY A 88 2.14 14.34 -4.13
N TYR A 89 2.46 14.10 -2.87
CA TYR A 89 3.81 13.83 -2.43
C TYR A 89 3.77 12.82 -1.29
N LEU A 90 4.71 11.88 -1.33
CA LEU A 90 4.95 10.95 -0.24
C LEU A 90 6.30 11.30 0.38
N GLY A 91 6.29 11.59 1.67
CA GLY A 91 7.48 11.74 2.49
C GLY A 91 7.55 10.64 3.54
N THR A 92 8.76 10.24 3.90
CA THR A 92 9.03 9.37 5.05
C THR A 92 9.80 10.13 6.11
N GLN A 93 9.71 9.71 7.37
CA GLN A 93 10.41 10.35 8.48
C GLN A 93 11.94 10.32 8.31
N ASN A 94 12.47 9.23 7.76
CA ASN A 94 13.85 9.13 7.32
C ASN A 94 13.91 9.34 5.81
N ASN A 95 14.48 10.46 5.37
CA ASN A 95 14.57 10.82 3.95
C ASN A 95 15.49 9.89 3.15
N ASP A 96 16.52 9.32 3.78
CA ASP A 96 17.48 8.42 3.10
C ASP A 96 16.83 7.09 2.66
N ASP A 97 15.70 6.72 3.29
CA ASP A 97 14.91 5.54 2.95
C ASP A 97 13.72 5.89 2.02
N ASN A 98 13.56 7.16 1.65
CA ASN A 98 12.43 7.58 0.82
C ASN A 98 12.71 7.35 -0.67
N ILE A 99 12.28 6.21 -1.18
CA ILE A 99 12.45 5.91 -2.61
C ILE A 99 11.34 6.49 -3.49
N PHE A 100 10.27 7.04 -2.91
CA PHE A 100 9.11 7.56 -3.62
C PHE A 100 8.91 9.05 -3.33
N GLY A 101 8.66 9.84 -4.38
CA GLY A 101 8.58 11.29 -4.27
C GLY A 101 7.23 11.86 -4.70
N ALA A 102 7.31 12.87 -5.57
CA ALA A 102 6.14 13.52 -6.12
C ALA A 102 5.33 12.56 -7.01
N THR A 103 4.01 12.77 -7.00
CA THR A 103 3.06 12.05 -7.84
C THR A 103 2.23 13.05 -8.63
N LEU A 104 1.99 12.74 -9.89
CA LEU A 104 1.14 13.51 -10.79
C LEU A 104 0.19 12.55 -11.48
N GLY A 105 -1.08 12.88 -11.55
CA GLY A 105 -2.07 12.03 -12.20
C GLY A 105 -3.12 12.83 -12.93
N ALA A 106 -3.67 12.25 -13.98
CA ALA A 106 -4.81 12.79 -14.69
C ALA A 106 -5.79 11.67 -14.99
N GLY A 107 -7.08 11.99 -14.91
CA GLY A 107 -8.14 11.02 -15.10
C GLY A 107 -9.30 11.59 -15.88
N ILE A 108 -9.98 10.72 -16.61
CA ILE A 108 -11.25 11.01 -17.26
C ILE A 108 -12.30 9.98 -16.86
N GLN A 109 -13.54 10.43 -16.73
CA GLN A 109 -14.68 9.61 -16.42
C GLN A 109 -15.85 10.03 -17.31
N ALA A 110 -16.56 9.05 -17.85
CA ALA A 110 -17.76 9.25 -18.65
C ALA A 110 -18.83 8.23 -18.26
N SER A 111 -20.07 8.70 -18.15
CA SER A 111 -21.24 7.84 -17.98
C SER A 111 -21.84 7.52 -19.35
N MET A 112 -21.85 6.25 -19.72
CA MET A 112 -22.38 5.74 -20.98
C MET A 112 -23.49 4.72 -20.71
N GLY A 113 -24.75 5.10 -20.98
CA GLY A 113 -25.87 4.15 -20.99
C GLY A 113 -26.16 3.47 -19.64
N GLY A 114 -26.00 4.19 -18.53
CA GLY A 114 -26.19 3.65 -17.17
C GLY A 114 -24.90 3.13 -16.54
N SER A 115 -23.87 2.81 -17.33
CA SER A 115 -22.56 2.42 -16.83
C SER A 115 -21.61 3.62 -16.79
N THR A 116 -20.61 3.57 -15.92
CA THR A 116 -19.54 4.56 -15.81
C THR A 116 -18.22 3.95 -16.23
N VAL A 117 -17.52 4.58 -17.17
CA VAL A 117 -16.18 4.18 -17.60
C VAL A 117 -15.20 5.28 -17.17
N GLY A 118 -14.13 4.88 -16.51
CA GLY A 118 -13.06 5.78 -16.08
C GLY A 118 -11.69 5.29 -16.53
N PHE A 119 -10.80 6.23 -16.83
CA PHE A 119 -9.41 5.97 -17.11
C PHE A 119 -8.55 6.94 -16.31
N ASP A 120 -7.53 6.44 -15.62
CA ASP A 120 -6.57 7.24 -14.87
C ASP A 120 -5.15 6.89 -15.29
N TYR A 121 -4.34 7.92 -15.46
CA TYR A 121 -2.90 7.82 -15.63
C TYR A 121 -2.21 8.48 -14.43
N THR A 122 -1.23 7.80 -13.85
CA THR A 122 -0.45 8.33 -12.72
C THR A 122 1.04 8.12 -12.97
N TYR A 123 1.79 9.19 -12.82
CA TYR A 123 3.24 9.20 -12.75
C TYR A 123 3.67 9.33 -11.30
N ARG A 124 4.65 8.52 -10.87
CA ARG A 124 5.26 8.59 -9.55
C ARG A 124 6.77 8.60 -9.68
N GLU A 125 7.38 9.64 -9.15
CA GLU A 125 8.82 9.77 -9.03
C GLU A 125 9.39 8.66 -8.14
N VAL A 126 10.53 8.12 -8.56
CA VAL A 126 11.29 7.09 -7.85
C VAL A 126 12.76 7.50 -7.88
N ASP A 127 13.48 7.33 -6.78
CA ASP A 127 14.87 7.80 -6.66
C ASP A 127 15.86 6.86 -7.41
N PHE A 128 15.84 5.57 -7.09
CA PHE A 128 16.81 4.61 -7.64
C PHE A 128 16.43 4.01 -9.00
N PHE A 129 15.23 4.26 -9.50
CA PHE A 129 14.70 3.65 -10.72
C PHE A 129 14.00 4.69 -11.60
N ASP A 130 13.72 4.31 -12.84
CA ASP A 130 12.82 5.08 -13.68
C ASP A 130 11.46 5.27 -13.00
N ALA A 131 10.88 6.44 -13.22
CA ALA A 131 9.62 6.79 -12.60
C ALA A 131 8.50 5.81 -13.00
N ASN A 132 7.73 5.43 -12.00
CA ASN A 132 6.64 4.48 -12.18
C ASN A 132 5.47 5.14 -12.90
N GLN A 133 4.91 4.42 -13.88
CA GLN A 133 3.71 4.82 -14.60
C GLN A 133 2.60 3.81 -14.36
N PHE A 134 1.44 4.30 -13.94
CA PHE A 134 0.26 3.48 -13.66
C PHE A 134 -0.85 3.86 -14.63
N PHE A 135 -1.50 2.83 -15.17
CA PHE A 135 -2.66 2.94 -16.05
C PHE A 135 -3.79 2.15 -15.40
N SER A 136 -4.87 2.86 -15.07
CA SER A 136 -6.02 2.28 -14.38
C SER A 136 -7.27 2.46 -15.23
N VAL A 137 -8.06 1.40 -15.32
CA VAL A 137 -9.38 1.42 -15.96
C VAL A 137 -10.43 1.08 -14.91
N ARG A 138 -11.48 1.89 -14.84
CA ARG A 138 -12.61 1.71 -13.92
C ARG A 138 -13.88 1.45 -14.73
N LEU A 139 -14.62 0.43 -14.31
CA LEU A 139 -15.94 0.12 -14.83
C LEU A 139 -16.92 0.11 -13.65
N GLY A 140 -17.93 0.98 -13.69
CA GLY A 140 -19.04 1.05 -12.76
C GLY A 140 -20.35 0.72 -13.47
N LEU A 141 -21.23 -0.03 -12.81
CA LEU A 141 -22.59 -0.36 -13.26
C LEU A 141 -23.62 0.53 -12.57
#